data_AF-A0A429BBX2-F1
#
_entry.id   AF-A0A429BBX2-F1
#
_cell.length_a   1.000
_cell.length_b   1.000
_cell.length_c   1.000
_cell.angle_alpha   90.00
_cell.angle_beta   90.00
_cell.angle_gamma   90.00
#
_symmetry.space_group_name_H-M   'P 1'
#
loop_
_entity.id
_entity.type
_entity.pdbx_description
1 polymer ?
#
loop_
_entity_poly.entity_id
_entity_poly.type
_entity_poly.pdbx_seq_one_letter_code
_entity_poly.pdbx_strand_id
1 'polypeptide(L)'
;MRSLERHRDVAAYALGVLNEAEAFRFEDHLMECPRCAAHVTEFGPVARQLMLYRRSTPRFVSPMTKPGPQMLNRLLEAVAIRHRARRRRTLYAVAASVVIALAAPGVAIMAGGDDRSVQVVEATDERSGVWAQVTTENEMYGSQVELKVKDGAGPRPCHLIAIGRDGSEETVTSWSAAHHDARENTMMGASAMHSDEIMRYEVRTSDGEHLVTLNPR
;
A
#
# COMPACT_ATOMS: atom_id res chain seq x y z
N MET A 1 3.54 -50.77 -23.95
CA MET A 1 3.16 -49.52 -23.25
C MET A 1 3.46 -48.33 -24.14
N ARG A 2 2.57 -47.35 -24.18
CA ARG A 2 2.72 -46.13 -25.00
C ARG A 2 3.78 -45.22 -24.36
N SER A 3 4.51 -44.42 -25.14
CA SER A 3 5.57 -43.50 -24.63
C SER A 3 5.08 -42.57 -23.51
N LEU A 4 3.80 -42.15 -23.56
CA LEU A 4 3.17 -41.30 -22.55
C LEU A 4 2.98 -42.01 -21.20
N GLU A 5 2.71 -43.32 -21.20
CA GLU A 5 2.57 -44.12 -19.97
C GLU A 5 3.92 -44.21 -19.25
N ARG A 6 5.00 -44.48 -20.00
CA ARG A 6 6.37 -44.52 -19.45
C ARG A 6 6.78 -43.21 -18.78
N HIS A 7 6.40 -42.06 -19.32
CA HIS A 7 6.71 -40.76 -18.69
C HIS A 7 5.95 -40.49 -17.39
N ARG A 8 4.80 -41.14 -17.15
CA ARG A 8 4.02 -41.00 -15.91
C ARG A 8 4.62 -41.81 -14.76
N ASP A 9 5.37 -42.86 -15.08
CA ASP A 9 5.95 -43.77 -14.08
C ASP A 9 7.18 -43.19 -13.36
N VAL A 10 7.68 -42.03 -13.78
CA VAL A 10 8.87 -41.38 -13.19
C VAL A 10 8.74 -41.09 -11.69
N ALA A 11 7.56 -40.65 -11.24
CA ALA A 11 7.31 -40.40 -9.82
C ALA A 11 7.16 -41.72 -9.04
N ALA A 12 6.55 -42.74 -9.66
CA ALA A 12 6.41 -44.06 -9.07
C ALA A 12 7.77 -44.76 -8.90
N TYR A 13 8.67 -44.60 -9.89
CA TYR A 13 10.05 -45.06 -9.81
C TYR A 13 10.81 -44.32 -8.69
N ALA A 14 10.74 -42.99 -8.63
CA ALA A 14 11.40 -42.20 -7.59
C ALA A 14 10.92 -42.52 -6.16
N LEU A 15 9.66 -42.92 -6.00
CA LEU A 15 9.08 -43.35 -4.72
C LEU A 15 9.35 -44.83 -4.39
N GLY A 16 9.92 -45.59 -5.33
CA GLY A 16 10.20 -47.02 -5.17
C GLY A 16 8.93 -47.89 -5.04
N VAL A 17 7.84 -47.50 -5.71
CA VAL A 17 6.55 -48.22 -5.65
C VAL A 17 6.30 -49.12 -6.87
N LEU A 18 7.12 -49.01 -7.92
CA LEU A 18 7.08 -49.92 -9.07
C LEU A 18 7.52 -51.32 -8.65
N ASN A 19 6.92 -52.35 -9.26
CA ASN A 19 7.42 -53.71 -9.11
C ASN A 19 8.73 -53.92 -9.90
N GLU A 20 9.43 -55.02 -9.65
CA GLU A 20 10.74 -55.30 -10.24
C GLU A 20 10.73 -55.31 -11.77
N ALA A 21 9.69 -55.90 -12.38
CA ALA A 21 9.54 -55.96 -13.83
C ALA A 21 9.20 -54.59 -14.46
N GLU A 22 8.52 -53.71 -13.73
CA GLU A 22 8.23 -52.33 -14.14
C GLU A 22 9.45 -51.42 -14.01
N ALA A 23 10.18 -51.55 -12.90
CA ALA A 23 11.41 -50.79 -12.65
C ALA A 23 12.44 -51.09 -13.75
N PHE A 24 12.67 -52.36 -14.08
CA PHE A 24 13.61 -52.76 -15.15
C PHE A 24 13.22 -52.16 -16.51
N ARG A 25 11.93 -52.20 -16.88
CA ARG A 25 11.43 -51.60 -18.13
C ARG A 25 11.53 -50.08 -18.13
N PHE A 26 11.44 -49.44 -16.98
CA PHE A 26 11.60 -47.99 -16.85
C PHE A 26 13.08 -47.57 -16.90
N GLU A 27 13.99 -48.38 -16.34
CA GLU A 27 15.44 -48.16 -16.41
C GLU A 27 15.97 -48.20 -17.85
N ASP A 28 15.48 -49.13 -18.67
CA ASP A 28 15.75 -49.16 -20.11
C ASP A 28 15.35 -47.83 -20.79
N HIS A 29 14.17 -47.29 -20.46
CA HIS A 29 13.71 -45.98 -20.95
C HIS A 29 14.53 -44.81 -20.38
N LEU A 30 15.02 -44.90 -19.14
CA LEU A 30 15.87 -43.87 -18.54
C LEU A 30 17.19 -43.68 -19.30
N MET A 31 17.74 -44.76 -19.88
CA MET A 31 18.95 -44.70 -20.69
C MET A 31 18.75 -43.91 -21.99
N GLU A 32 17.52 -43.87 -22.51
CA GLU A 32 17.19 -43.24 -23.79
C GLU A 32 16.50 -41.86 -23.64
N CYS A 33 16.05 -41.48 -22.44
CA CYS A 33 15.26 -40.27 -22.20
C CYS A 33 15.87 -39.33 -21.14
N PRO A 34 16.61 -38.28 -21.54
CA PRO A 34 17.26 -37.36 -20.60
C PRO A 34 16.26 -36.56 -19.74
N ARG A 35 15.05 -36.33 -20.24
CA ARG A 35 13.99 -35.65 -19.47
C ARG A 35 13.54 -36.47 -18.27
N CYS A 36 13.39 -37.78 -18.44
CA CYS A 36 13.04 -38.66 -17.34
C CYS A 36 14.18 -38.79 -16.32
N ALA A 37 15.43 -38.85 -16.79
CA ALA A 37 16.61 -38.83 -15.91
C ALA A 37 16.65 -37.56 -15.04
N ALA A 38 16.41 -36.38 -15.63
CA ALA A 38 16.34 -35.12 -14.89
C ALA A 38 15.21 -35.14 -13.83
N HIS A 39 14.00 -35.56 -14.21
CA HIS A 39 12.87 -35.63 -13.28
C HIS A 39 13.11 -36.59 -12.10
N VAL A 40 13.79 -37.74 -12.29
CA VAL A 40 14.13 -38.64 -11.18
C VAL A 40 15.02 -37.93 -10.15
N THR A 41 16.00 -37.15 -10.61
CA THR A 41 16.86 -36.37 -9.69
C THR A 41 16.09 -35.28 -8.96
N GLU A 42 15.18 -34.59 -9.66
CA GLU A 42 14.33 -33.53 -9.10
C GLU A 42 13.38 -34.05 -8.01
N PHE A 43 12.86 -35.27 -8.16
CA PHE A 43 11.98 -35.88 -7.15
C PHE A 43 12.71 -36.39 -5.90
N GLY A 44 14.04 -36.50 -5.92
CA GLY A 44 14.84 -37.05 -4.82
C GLY A 44 14.55 -36.42 -3.44
N PRO A 45 14.55 -35.08 -3.30
CA PRO A 45 14.22 -34.42 -2.04
C PRO A 45 12.80 -34.71 -1.54
N VAL A 46 11.80 -34.70 -2.43
CA VAL A 46 10.39 -34.94 -2.08
C VAL A 46 10.18 -36.39 -1.67
N ALA A 47 10.73 -37.35 -2.42
CA ALA A 47 10.67 -38.77 -2.10
C ALA A 47 11.31 -39.06 -0.73
N ARG A 48 12.45 -38.41 -0.42
CA ARG A 48 13.09 -38.52 0.89
C ARG A 48 12.20 -37.99 2.02
N GLN A 49 11.56 -36.85 1.83
CA GLN A 49 10.67 -36.27 2.84
C GLN A 49 9.44 -37.13 3.10
N LEU A 50 8.85 -37.71 2.04
CA LEU A 50 7.74 -38.64 2.16
C LEU A 50 8.14 -39.93 2.87
N MET A 51 9.36 -40.43 2.63
CA MET A 51 9.92 -41.56 3.36
C MET A 51 10.14 -41.26 4.85
N LEU A 52 10.61 -40.05 5.19
CA LEU A 52 10.73 -39.62 6.58
C LEU A 52 9.36 -39.55 7.25
N TYR A 53 8.37 -38.92 6.59
CA TYR A 53 7.00 -38.85 7.09
C TYR A 53 6.41 -40.24 7.35
N ARG A 54 6.59 -41.18 6.41
CA ARG A 54 6.12 -42.57 6.54
C ARG A 54 6.77 -43.30 7.73
N ARG A 55 8.03 -43.01 8.05
CA ARG A 55 8.71 -43.60 9.23
C ARG A 55 8.24 -42.96 10.53
N SER A 56 7.97 -41.66 10.53
CA SER A 56 7.55 -40.93 11.73
C SER A 56 6.07 -41.09 12.07
N THR A 57 5.24 -41.60 11.15
CA THR A 57 3.80 -41.78 11.37
C THR A 57 3.43 -43.27 11.48
N PRO A 58 2.64 -43.67 12.50
CA PRO A 58 2.09 -45.04 12.57
C PRO A 58 1.21 -45.35 11.35
N ARG A 59 1.26 -46.59 10.85
CA ARG A 59 0.51 -47.07 9.67
C ARG A 59 -1.03 -46.87 9.71
N PHE A 60 -1.58 -46.52 10.87
CA PHE A 60 -3.03 -46.38 11.10
C PHE A 60 -3.52 -44.94 11.28
N VAL A 61 -2.69 -43.92 11.06
CA VAL A 61 -3.17 -42.54 11.06
C VAL A 61 -3.87 -42.26 9.75
N SER A 62 -5.20 -42.29 9.77
CA SER A 62 -6.01 -41.86 8.63
C SER A 62 -5.69 -40.39 8.30
N PRO A 63 -5.45 -39.99 7.03
CA PRO A 63 -5.08 -38.62 6.66
C PRO A 63 -6.11 -37.57 7.11
N MET A 64 -7.35 -38.00 7.31
CA MET A 64 -8.39 -37.25 8.00
C MET A 64 -8.53 -37.75 9.44
N THR A 65 -7.56 -37.45 10.29
CA THR A 65 -7.73 -37.74 11.72
C THR A 65 -8.78 -36.76 12.26
N LYS A 66 -10.00 -37.28 12.52
CA LYS A 66 -11.03 -36.52 13.23
C LYS A 66 -10.46 -36.16 14.60
N PRO A 67 -10.51 -34.88 15.02
CA PRO A 67 -10.10 -34.50 16.37
C PRO A 67 -10.87 -35.34 17.37
N GLY A 68 -10.19 -35.82 18.43
CA GLY A 68 -10.87 -36.49 19.53
C GLY A 68 -12.02 -35.61 20.06
N PRO A 69 -13.15 -36.19 20.49
CA PRO A 69 -14.36 -35.44 20.83
C PRO A 69 -14.11 -34.37 21.90
N GLN A 70 -13.16 -34.61 22.80
CA GLN A 70 -12.75 -33.65 23.82
C GLN A 70 -12.04 -32.41 23.24
N MET A 71 -11.20 -32.59 22.22
CA MET A 71 -10.48 -31.49 21.59
C MET A 71 -11.42 -30.66 20.71
N LEU A 72 -12.36 -31.31 20.02
CA LEU A 72 -13.43 -30.62 19.30
C LEU A 72 -14.28 -29.77 20.23
N ASN A 73 -14.74 -30.33 21.37
CA ASN A 73 -15.55 -29.59 22.33
C ASN A 73 -14.79 -28.37 22.91
N ARG A 74 -13.50 -28.52 23.23
CA ARG A 74 -12.66 -27.39 23.67
C ARG A 74 -12.52 -26.30 22.61
N LEU A 75 -12.35 -26.68 21.34
CA LEU A 75 -12.24 -25.72 20.24
C LEU A 75 -13.57 -24.99 20.01
N LEU A 76 -14.70 -25.71 20.04
CA LEU A 76 -16.02 -25.12 19.91
C LEU A 76 -16.32 -24.16 21.08
N GLU A 77 -15.93 -24.54 22.30
CA GLU A 77 -16.06 -23.69 23.49
C GLU A 77 -15.18 -22.44 23.39
N ALA A 78 -13.92 -22.58 22.97
CA ALA A 78 -13.01 -21.47 22.76
C ALA A 78 -13.53 -20.49 21.69
N VAL A 79 -14.07 -21.01 20.59
CA VAL A 79 -14.69 -20.21 19.52
C VAL A 79 -15.95 -19.52 20.03
N ALA A 80 -16.80 -20.21 20.79
CA ALA A 80 -18.02 -19.63 21.37
C ALA A 80 -17.72 -18.47 22.34
N ILE A 81 -16.70 -18.60 23.20
CA ILE A 81 -16.24 -17.54 24.09
C ILE A 81 -15.76 -16.33 23.28
N ARG A 82 -14.97 -16.57 22.22
CA ARG A 82 -14.46 -15.49 21.35
C ARG A 82 -15.57 -14.78 20.59
N HIS A 83 -16.57 -15.50 20.09
CA HIS A 83 -17.74 -14.91 19.46
C HIS A 83 -18.59 -14.09 20.45
N ARG A 84 -18.81 -14.57 21.67
CA ARG A 84 -19.53 -13.80 22.71
C ARG A 84 -18.79 -12.52 23.08
N ALA A 85 -17.47 -12.58 23.25
CA ALA A 85 -16.65 -11.40 23.53
C ALA A 85 -16.69 -10.40 22.36
N ARG A 86 -16.59 -10.88 21.11
CA ARG A 86 -16.68 -10.04 19.91
C ARG A 86 -18.08 -9.42 19.79
N ARG A 87 -19.15 -10.19 20.00
CA ARG A 87 -20.54 -9.70 19.96
C ARG A 87 -20.80 -8.66 21.05
N ARG A 88 -20.26 -8.84 22.26
CA ARG A 88 -20.33 -7.82 23.33
C ARG A 88 -19.57 -6.56 22.93
N ARG A 89 -18.34 -6.68 22.42
CA ARG A 89 -17.56 -5.53 21.92
C ARG A 89 -18.27 -4.79 20.79
N THR A 90 -18.88 -5.50 19.84
CA THR A 90 -19.66 -4.86 18.77
C THR A 90 -20.93 -4.20 19.31
N LEU A 91 -21.61 -4.81 20.29
CA LEU A 91 -22.76 -4.18 20.95
C LEU A 91 -22.35 -2.92 21.72
N TYR A 92 -21.21 -2.94 22.42
CA TYR A 92 -20.65 -1.74 23.06
C TYR A 92 -20.21 -0.69 22.04
N ALA A 93 -19.64 -1.09 20.90
CA ALA A 93 -19.29 -0.16 19.82
C ALA A 93 -20.54 0.48 19.19
N VAL A 94 -21.61 -0.30 18.99
CA VAL A 94 -22.90 0.22 18.51
C VAL A 94 -23.53 1.14 19.56
N ALA A 95 -23.56 0.75 20.83
CA ALA A 95 -24.05 1.62 21.91
C ALA A 95 -23.24 2.92 22.02
N ALA A 96 -21.91 2.85 21.91
CA ALA A 96 -21.04 4.02 21.86
C ALA A 96 -21.33 4.89 20.63
N SER A 97 -21.59 4.30 19.46
CA SER A 97 -21.96 5.05 18.25
C SER A 97 -23.30 5.78 18.39
N VAL A 98 -24.27 5.22 19.11
CA VAL A 98 -25.54 5.89 19.43
C VAL A 98 -25.33 7.05 20.41
N VAL A 99 -24.51 6.85 21.45
CA VAL A 99 -24.15 7.94 22.38
C VAL A 99 -23.40 9.05 21.65
N ILE A 100 -22.43 8.70 20.79
CA ILE A 100 -21.71 9.68 19.96
C ILE A 100 -22.67 10.38 19.00
N ALA A 101 -23.58 9.68 18.33
CA ALA A 101 -24.54 10.31 17.41
C ALA A 101 -25.53 11.25 18.12
N LEU A 102 -25.87 10.96 19.38
CA LEU A 102 -26.77 11.81 20.19
C LEU A 102 -26.02 12.96 20.89
N ALA A 103 -24.75 12.76 21.25
CA ALA A 103 -23.90 13.79 21.87
C ALA A 103 -23.19 14.68 20.84
N ALA A 104 -22.95 14.18 19.61
CA ALA A 104 -22.22 14.88 18.55
C ALA A 104 -22.88 16.21 18.14
N PRO A 105 -24.22 16.35 18.06
CA PRO A 105 -24.82 17.65 17.79
C PRO A 105 -24.55 18.66 18.93
N GLY A 106 -24.58 18.21 20.19
CA GLY A 106 -24.31 19.07 21.35
C GLY A 106 -22.83 19.46 21.49
N VAL A 107 -21.92 18.54 21.17
CA VAL A 107 -20.47 18.78 21.18
C VAL A 107 -20.04 19.59 19.95
N ALA A 108 -20.64 19.40 18.77
CA ALA A 108 -20.33 20.20 17.58
C ALA A 108 -20.72 21.67 17.75
N ILE A 109 -21.75 21.97 18.55
CA ILE A 109 -22.13 23.34 18.90
C ILE A 109 -21.20 23.94 19.96
N MET A 110 -20.53 23.12 20.79
CA MET A 110 -19.55 23.57 21.80
C MET A 110 -18.08 23.52 21.34
N ALA A 111 -17.75 22.76 20.29
CA ALA A 111 -16.40 22.56 19.77
C ALA A 111 -16.13 23.35 18.48
N GLY A 112 -16.94 24.38 18.18
CA GLY A 112 -16.67 25.36 17.12
C GLY A 112 -15.58 26.37 17.50
N GLY A 113 -14.51 25.90 18.13
CA GLY A 113 -13.43 26.71 18.66
C GLY A 113 -12.09 25.98 18.59
N ASP A 114 -11.66 25.61 17.39
CA ASP A 114 -10.30 25.95 16.96
C ASP A 114 -10.21 25.92 15.43
N ASP A 115 -9.40 26.82 14.92
CA ASP A 115 -9.38 27.35 13.57
C ASP A 115 -8.63 26.40 12.60
N ARG A 116 -9.31 25.43 11.96
CA ARG A 116 -8.78 24.83 10.71
C ARG A 116 -8.93 25.85 9.58
N SER A 117 -8.13 26.91 9.65
CA SER A 117 -8.13 28.03 8.72
C SER A 117 -7.50 27.58 7.40
N VAL A 118 -8.34 27.05 6.51
CA VAL A 118 -7.97 26.90 5.09
C VAL A 118 -7.87 28.30 4.49
N GLN A 119 -6.66 28.72 4.14
CA GLN A 119 -6.41 30.00 3.49
C GLN A 119 -6.25 29.80 1.99
N VAL A 120 -7.04 30.53 1.19
CA VAL A 120 -6.93 30.54 -0.27
C VAL A 120 -6.55 31.95 -0.73
N VAL A 121 -5.46 32.05 -1.47
CA VAL A 121 -5.01 33.31 -2.09
C VAL A 121 -4.77 33.09 -3.57
N GLU A 122 -5.18 34.04 -4.39
CA GLU A 122 -4.94 34.03 -5.84
C GLU A 122 -4.37 35.37 -6.29
N ALA A 123 -3.53 35.33 -7.32
CA ALA A 123 -2.97 36.51 -7.94
C ALA A 123 -2.65 36.24 -9.42
N THR A 124 -2.71 37.31 -10.22
CA THR A 124 -2.17 37.34 -11.59
C THR A 124 -1.17 38.47 -11.67
N ASP A 125 0.02 38.19 -12.21
CA ASP A 125 1.00 39.24 -12.49
C ASP A 125 0.81 39.77 -13.91
N GLU A 126 0.63 41.07 -14.06
CA GLU A 126 0.37 41.71 -15.36
C GLU A 126 1.62 41.72 -16.27
N ARG A 127 2.83 41.65 -15.70
CA ARG A 127 4.09 41.71 -16.46
C ARG A 127 4.46 40.34 -17.03
N SER A 128 4.37 39.30 -16.21
CA SER A 128 4.69 37.92 -16.62
C SER A 128 3.49 37.21 -17.26
N GLY A 129 2.26 37.65 -16.99
CA GLY A 129 1.02 36.99 -17.41
C GLY A 129 0.73 35.70 -16.65
N VAL A 130 1.51 35.39 -15.59
CA VAL A 130 1.34 34.18 -14.79
C VAL A 130 0.22 34.37 -13.78
N TRP A 131 -0.73 33.44 -13.77
CA TRP A 131 -1.74 33.33 -12.71
C TRP A 131 -1.37 32.19 -11.77
N ALA A 132 -1.56 32.42 -10.47
CA ALA A 132 -1.39 31.40 -9.46
C ALA A 132 -2.48 31.49 -8.39
N GLN A 133 -2.83 30.35 -7.82
CA GLN A 133 -3.67 30.21 -6.64
C GLN A 133 -2.99 29.25 -5.67
N VAL A 134 -2.89 29.65 -4.41
CA VAL A 134 -2.32 28.86 -3.32
C VAL A 134 -3.40 28.60 -2.28
N THR A 135 -3.63 27.32 -1.98
CA THR A 135 -4.47 26.85 -0.88
C THR A 135 -3.56 26.30 0.21
N THR A 136 -3.67 26.85 1.41
CA THR A 136 -2.86 26.49 2.58
C THR A 136 -3.75 25.92 3.66
N GLU A 137 -3.43 24.75 4.18
CA GLU A 137 -4.08 24.15 5.34
C GLU A 137 -3.05 23.94 6.45
N ASN A 138 -3.38 24.36 7.68
CA ASN A 138 -2.52 24.17 8.84
C ASN A 138 -2.56 22.72 9.31
N GLU A 139 -1.37 22.18 9.57
CA GLU A 139 -1.13 20.86 10.15
C GLU A 139 -0.28 21.00 11.42
N MET A 140 -0.16 19.95 12.23
CA MET A 140 0.63 20.02 13.49
C MET A 140 2.14 20.32 13.27
N TYR A 141 2.63 20.19 12.05
CA TYR A 141 4.05 20.31 11.69
C TYR A 141 4.36 21.53 10.80
N GLY A 142 3.37 22.41 10.56
CA GLY A 142 3.48 23.55 9.66
C GLY A 142 2.24 23.67 8.77
N SER A 143 2.43 23.74 7.46
CA SER A 143 1.32 23.84 6.50
C SER A 143 1.47 22.91 5.30
N GLN A 144 0.34 22.37 4.86
CA GLN A 144 0.21 21.70 3.57
C GLN A 144 -0.26 22.71 2.53
N VAL A 145 0.37 22.71 1.36
CA VAL A 145 0.16 23.72 0.32
C VAL A 145 -0.19 23.06 -1.00
N GLU A 146 -1.33 23.44 -1.57
CA GLU A 146 -1.69 23.17 -2.96
C GLU A 146 -1.49 24.43 -3.79
N LEU A 147 -0.72 24.34 -4.87
CA LEU A 147 -0.51 25.39 -5.85
C LEU A 147 -1.19 25.02 -7.16
N LYS A 148 -1.99 25.94 -7.69
CA LYS A 148 -2.45 25.93 -9.08
C LYS A 148 -1.78 27.07 -9.83
N VAL A 149 -1.24 26.80 -11.00
CA VAL A 149 -0.55 27.80 -11.82
C VAL A 149 -0.95 27.70 -13.28
N LYS A 150 -1.05 28.85 -13.95
CA LYS A 150 -1.19 28.99 -15.40
C LYS A 150 -0.07 29.87 -15.91
N ASP A 151 0.73 29.33 -16.82
CA ASP A 151 1.91 29.98 -17.39
C ASP A 151 1.98 29.66 -18.88
N GLY A 152 1.99 30.71 -19.72
CA GLY A 152 2.01 30.58 -21.18
C GLY A 152 3.40 30.77 -21.83
N ALA A 153 4.42 31.11 -21.06
CA ALA A 153 5.74 31.49 -21.61
C ALA A 153 6.65 30.29 -21.98
N GLY A 154 6.16 29.05 -21.82
CA GLY A 154 6.82 27.84 -22.27
C GLY A 154 7.67 27.15 -21.20
N PRO A 155 8.38 26.06 -21.57
CA PRO A 155 9.00 25.16 -20.61
C PRO A 155 10.17 25.81 -19.89
N ARG A 156 10.00 26.04 -18.59
CA ARG A 156 11.07 26.50 -17.69
C ARG A 156 10.87 25.93 -16.28
N PRO A 157 11.96 25.64 -15.55
CA PRO A 157 11.87 25.18 -14.18
C PRO A 157 11.51 26.34 -13.25
N CYS A 158 10.57 26.08 -12.33
CA CYS A 158 9.97 27.06 -11.42
C CYS A 158 9.86 26.49 -10.01
N HIS A 159 9.78 27.40 -9.04
CA HIS A 159 9.63 27.11 -7.62
C HIS A 159 8.53 27.98 -7.01
N LEU A 160 7.85 27.42 -6.02
CA LEU A 160 7.01 28.17 -5.09
C LEU A 160 7.79 28.36 -3.80
N ILE A 161 7.93 29.61 -3.38
CA ILE A 161 8.66 29.98 -2.17
C ILE A 161 7.68 30.60 -1.19
N ALA A 162 7.61 30.04 0.02
CA ALA A 162 6.95 30.66 1.16
C ALA A 162 7.93 31.60 1.85
N ILE A 163 7.50 32.82 2.13
CA ILE A 163 8.32 33.84 2.81
C ILE A 163 7.68 34.13 4.14
N GLY A 164 8.40 33.82 5.22
CA GLY A 164 7.97 34.04 6.59
C GLY A 164 7.92 35.51 6.97
N ARG A 165 7.15 35.85 7.99
CA ARG A 165 7.12 37.21 8.59
C ARG A 165 8.47 37.62 9.19
N ASP A 166 9.31 36.65 9.54
CA ASP A 166 10.68 36.83 10.02
C ASP A 166 11.70 37.03 8.87
N GLY A 167 11.27 36.90 7.62
CA GLY A 167 12.10 37.00 6.42
C GLY A 167 12.78 35.69 6.00
N SER A 168 12.50 34.56 6.67
CA SER A 168 12.94 33.24 6.21
C SER A 168 12.25 32.87 4.88
N GLU A 169 12.98 32.17 4.00
CA GLU A 169 12.45 31.67 2.73
C GLU A 169 12.49 30.14 2.72
N GLU A 170 11.38 29.49 2.38
CA GLU A 170 11.27 28.03 2.24
C GLU A 170 10.71 27.67 0.86
N THR A 171 11.38 26.75 0.16
CA THR A 171 10.87 26.23 -1.12
C THR A 171 9.82 25.16 -0.85
N VAL A 172 8.56 25.48 -1.13
CA VAL A 172 7.40 24.63 -0.87
C VAL A 172 7.30 23.49 -1.89
N THR A 173 7.52 23.80 -3.16
CA THR A 173 7.49 22.83 -4.26
C THR A 173 8.22 23.36 -5.50
N SER A 174 8.57 22.47 -6.42
CA SER A 174 9.25 22.78 -7.67
C SER A 174 8.65 22.01 -8.83
N TRP A 175 8.54 22.63 -10.00
CA TRP A 175 8.01 21.98 -11.20
C TRP A 175 8.67 22.55 -12.46
N SER A 176 8.44 21.91 -13.60
CA SER A 176 8.70 22.52 -14.90
C SER A 176 7.36 22.96 -15.48
N ALA A 177 7.22 24.23 -15.84
CA ALA A 177 6.07 24.68 -16.62
C ALA A 177 5.98 23.83 -17.89
N ALA A 178 4.79 23.35 -18.23
CA ALA A 178 4.57 22.56 -19.44
C ALA A 178 4.56 23.46 -20.68
N HIS A 179 4.25 22.91 -21.85
CA HIS A 179 4.32 23.58 -23.15
C HIS A 179 3.45 24.87 -23.22
N HIS A 180 3.48 25.56 -24.36
CA HIS A 180 2.77 26.84 -24.62
C HIS A 180 1.23 26.82 -24.45
N ASP A 181 0.64 25.76 -23.91
CA ASP A 181 -0.75 25.74 -23.48
C ASP A 181 -0.84 26.18 -22.02
N ALA A 182 -1.42 27.37 -21.78
CA ALA A 182 -1.66 27.95 -20.44
C ALA A 182 -2.70 27.16 -19.61
N ARG A 183 -2.66 25.83 -19.68
CA ARG A 183 -3.47 24.93 -18.87
C ARG A 183 -3.07 25.06 -17.41
N GLU A 184 -4.05 24.85 -16.56
CA GLU A 184 -3.86 24.82 -15.12
C GLU A 184 -3.03 23.60 -14.75
N ASN A 185 -1.90 23.81 -14.08
CA ASN A 185 -1.09 22.76 -13.49
C ASN A 185 -1.25 22.83 -11.97
N THR A 186 -1.44 21.67 -11.35
CA THR A 186 -1.57 21.54 -9.90
C THR A 186 -0.34 20.85 -9.33
N MET A 187 0.23 21.46 -8.29
CA MET A 187 1.37 20.95 -7.55
C MET A 187 1.02 20.90 -6.06
N MET A 188 1.55 19.88 -5.38
CA MET A 188 1.45 19.75 -3.93
C MET A 188 2.82 20.01 -3.31
N GLY A 189 2.82 20.62 -2.12
CA GLY A 189 4.01 20.86 -1.32
C GLY A 189 3.65 21.05 0.15
N ALA A 190 4.67 21.36 0.95
CA ALA A 190 4.51 21.65 2.37
C ALA A 190 5.55 22.70 2.80
N SER A 191 5.28 23.35 3.92
CA SER A 191 6.18 24.29 4.60
C SER A 191 6.24 23.94 6.09
N ALA A 192 7.39 24.14 6.73
CA ALA A 192 7.48 24.07 8.20
C ALA A 192 6.75 25.25 8.89
N MET A 193 6.48 26.33 8.14
CA MET A 193 5.73 27.48 8.62
C MET A 193 4.22 27.19 8.63
N HIS A 194 3.53 27.63 9.67
CA HIS A 194 2.07 27.73 9.68
C HIS A 194 1.58 28.89 8.81
N SER A 195 0.32 28.86 8.40
CA SER A 195 -0.27 29.85 7.49
C SER A 195 -0.20 31.28 8.04
N ASP A 196 -0.30 31.45 9.35
CA ASP A 196 -0.21 32.75 10.04
C ASP A 196 1.23 33.27 10.12
N GLU A 197 2.24 32.41 10.01
CA GLU A 197 3.66 32.77 9.95
C GLU A 197 4.12 33.19 8.55
N ILE A 198 3.35 32.85 7.51
CA ILE A 198 3.67 33.16 6.12
C ILE A 198 3.21 34.58 5.77
N MET A 199 4.15 35.42 5.36
CA MET A 199 3.87 36.79 4.91
C MET A 199 3.37 36.82 3.47
N ARG A 200 3.99 36.04 2.58
CA ARG A 200 3.64 35.96 1.15
C ARG A 200 4.22 34.72 0.50
N TYR A 201 3.69 34.36 -0.64
CA TYR A 201 4.24 33.37 -1.55
C TYR A 201 4.78 34.04 -2.81
N GLU A 202 5.89 33.52 -3.33
CA GLU A 202 6.45 33.96 -4.60
C GLU A 202 6.66 32.76 -5.52
N VAL A 203 6.22 32.89 -6.77
CA VAL A 203 6.61 31.98 -7.83
C VAL A 203 7.83 32.58 -8.52
N ARG A 204 8.94 31.83 -8.53
CA ARG A 204 10.20 32.23 -9.17
C ARG A 204 10.66 31.16 -10.15
N THR A 205 11.36 31.55 -11.21
CA THR A 205 12.13 30.59 -12.03
C THR A 205 13.33 30.07 -11.24
N SER A 206 13.93 28.96 -11.66
CA SER A 206 15.19 28.48 -11.05
C SER A 206 16.36 29.46 -11.20
N ASP A 207 16.28 30.37 -12.17
CA ASP A 207 17.27 31.44 -12.36
C ASP A 207 17.01 32.68 -11.48
N GLY A 208 15.96 32.62 -10.64
CA GLY A 208 15.60 33.68 -9.69
C GLY A 208 14.69 34.78 -10.26
N GLU A 209 14.19 34.64 -11.49
CA GLU A 209 13.23 35.59 -12.04
C GLU A 209 11.89 35.47 -11.31
N HIS A 210 11.41 36.56 -10.73
CA HIS A 210 10.11 36.63 -10.09
C HIS A 210 8.97 36.66 -11.13
N LEU A 211 7.99 35.77 -10.97
CA LEU A 211 6.85 35.62 -11.88
C LEU A 211 5.54 36.15 -11.29
N VAL A 212 5.20 35.82 -10.04
CA VAL A 212 3.97 36.30 -9.37
C VAL A 212 4.12 36.25 -7.84
N THR A 213 3.57 37.25 -7.15
CA THR A 213 3.47 37.32 -5.68
C THR A 213 2.03 37.08 -5.24
N LEU A 214 1.81 36.23 -4.23
CA LEU A 214 0.52 36.03 -3.58
C LEU A 214 0.61 36.46 -2.12
N ASN A 215 -0.27 37.37 -1.69
CA ASN A 215 -0.30 37.87 -0.31
C ASN A 215 -1.50 37.28 0.44
N PRO A 216 -1.30 36.25 1.30
CA PRO A 216 -2.36 35.75 2.17
C PRO A 216 -2.85 36.86 3.09
N ARG A 217 -4.16 36.85 3.40
CA ARG A 217 -4.82 37.88 4.23
C ARG A 217 -4.70 37.56 5.71
#